data_AF-G7ECN5-F1
#
_entry.id   AF-G7ECN5-F1
#
_cell.length_a   1.000
_cell.length_b   1.000
_cell.length_c   1.000
_cell.angle_alpha   90.00
_cell.angle_beta   90.00
_cell.angle_gamma   90.00
#
_symmetry.space_group_name_H-M   'P 1'
#
loop_
_entity.id
_entity.type
_entity.pdbx_description
1 polymer ?
#
loop_
_entity_poly.entity_id
_entity_poly.type
_entity_poly.pdbx_seq_one_letter_code
_entity_poly.pdbx_strand_id
1 'polypeptide(L)'
;MSQERAFLKSGRNTIIHKDKKLDLVIVNSEVHPRIKVTQHGLEPFKEELPKNRRDAKERYLELVHVSSADVFGEEKQLLFIQALDGREYKVDYSKIGTKLFVRIHQDAYM
;
A
#
# COMPACT_ATOMS: atom_id res chain seq x y z
N MET A 1 -17.67 16.77 -6.92
CA MET A 1 -17.63 15.30 -6.88
C MET A 1 -16.51 14.90 -5.93
N SER A 2 -16.83 14.32 -4.77
CA SER A 2 -15.81 13.84 -3.85
C SER A 2 -14.97 12.79 -4.59
N GLN A 3 -13.69 13.04 -4.81
CA GLN A 3 -12.80 12.00 -5.33
C GLN A 3 -12.71 10.93 -4.27
N GLU A 4 -13.35 9.79 -4.54
CA GLU A 4 -13.22 8.61 -3.70
C GLU A 4 -11.76 8.16 -3.75
N ARG A 5 -11.18 7.82 -2.60
CA ARG A 5 -9.79 7.34 -2.51
C ARG A 5 -9.57 6.09 -3.39
N ALA A 6 -8.37 5.90 -3.91
CA ALA A 6 -7.99 4.69 -4.65
C ALA A 6 -7.94 3.40 -3.80
N PHE A 7 -8.18 3.51 -2.50
CA PHE A 7 -8.17 2.41 -1.55
C PHE A 7 -9.29 2.52 -0.51
N LEU A 8 -9.56 1.38 0.14
CA LEU A 8 -10.39 1.28 1.32
C LEU A 8 -9.55 0.70 2.46
N LYS A 9 -9.90 1.08 3.69
CA LYS A 9 -9.36 0.44 4.89
C LYS A 9 -10.33 -0.63 5.37
N SER A 10 -9.81 -1.78 5.76
CA SER A 10 -10.57 -2.88 6.32
C SER A 10 -9.92 -3.35 7.63
N GLY A 11 -10.74 -3.58 8.65
CA GLY A 11 -10.26 -3.96 9.98
C GLY A 11 -9.20 -3.00 10.54
N ARG A 12 -8.18 -3.58 11.20
CA ARG A 12 -7.13 -2.82 11.91
C ARG A 12 -5.88 -2.54 11.08
N ASN A 13 -5.58 -3.41 10.11
CA ASN A 13 -4.28 -3.46 9.42
C ASN A 13 -4.40 -3.75 7.91
N THR A 14 -5.62 -3.75 7.34
CA THR A 14 -5.84 -4.15 5.95
C THR A 14 -6.15 -2.95 5.06
N ILE A 15 -5.42 -2.84 3.95
CA ILE A 15 -5.65 -1.88 2.88
C ILE A 15 -6.11 -2.65 1.65
N ILE A 16 -7.23 -2.24 1.06
CA ILE A 16 -7.81 -2.85 -0.13
C ILE A 16 -7.70 -1.85 -1.27
N HIS A 17 -6.94 -2.19 -2.31
CA HIS A 17 -6.83 -1.38 -3.51
C HIS A 17 -8.07 -1.57 -4.38
N LYS A 18 -8.69 -0.45 -4.84
CA LYS A 18 -9.94 -0.50 -5.59
C LYS A 18 -9.98 0.32 -6.89
N ASP A 19 -8.94 1.06 -7.22
CA ASP A 19 -8.90 1.88 -8.44
C ASP A 19 -7.75 1.44 -9.35
N LYS A 20 -8.09 0.93 -10.54
CA LYS A 20 -7.11 0.46 -11.53
C LYS A 20 -6.33 1.60 -12.21
N LYS A 21 -6.74 2.86 -12.02
CA LYS A 21 -6.10 4.02 -12.69
C LYS A 21 -4.89 4.56 -11.94
N LEU A 22 -4.71 4.18 -10.69
CA LEU A 22 -3.67 4.71 -9.81
C LEU A 22 -2.97 3.56 -9.11
N ASP A 23 -1.65 3.59 -9.04
CA ASP A 23 -0.91 2.69 -8.15
C ASP A 23 -0.90 3.27 -6.73
N LEU A 24 -0.97 2.43 -5.70
CA LEU A 24 -0.81 2.89 -4.31
C LEU A 24 0.65 2.87 -3.92
N VAL A 25 1.13 3.91 -3.23
CA VAL A 25 2.44 3.91 -2.59
C VAL A 25 2.25 3.88 -1.08
N ILE A 26 2.55 2.73 -0.47
CA ILE A 26 2.43 2.51 0.97
C ILE A 26 3.64 3.09 1.68
N VAL A 27 3.39 4.05 2.56
CA VAL A 27 4.38 4.71 3.41
C VAL A 27 4.03 4.39 4.86
N ASN A 28 4.69 3.38 5.43
CA ASN A 28 4.45 2.97 6.81
C ASN A 28 5.14 3.90 7.82
N SER A 29 6.40 4.22 7.56
CA SER A 29 7.21 5.21 8.27
C SER A 29 8.20 5.83 7.29
N GLU A 30 8.95 6.85 7.74
CA GLU A 30 9.99 7.47 6.91
C GLU A 30 11.19 6.54 6.67
N VAL A 31 11.47 5.63 7.61
CA VAL A 31 12.65 4.73 7.59
C VAL A 31 12.34 3.34 7.03
N HIS A 32 11.07 2.94 6.97
CA HIS A 32 10.67 1.65 6.45
C HIS A 32 10.70 1.61 4.91
N PRO A 33 11.01 0.44 4.30
CA PRO A 33 10.89 0.26 2.86
C PRO A 33 9.47 0.57 2.38
N ARG A 34 9.36 1.33 1.29
CA ARG A 34 8.08 1.68 0.68
C ARG A 34 7.70 0.64 -0.36
N ILE A 35 6.40 0.38 -0.46
CA ILE A 35 5.86 -0.63 -1.37
C ILE A 35 4.87 0.05 -2.32
N LYS A 36 5.03 -0.21 -3.61
CA LYS A 36 4.06 0.15 -4.63
C LYS A 36 3.11 -1.02 -4.84
N VAL A 37 1.82 -0.78 -4.78
CA VAL A 37 0.76 -1.74 -5.07
C VAL A 37 0.23 -1.39 -6.45
N THR A 38 0.40 -2.31 -7.39
CA THR A 38 0.01 -2.15 -8.79
C THR A 38 -1.15 -3.07 -9.14
N GLN A 39 -1.61 -2.98 -10.38
CA GLN A 39 -2.57 -3.93 -10.92
C GLN A 39 -2.06 -5.39 -10.99
N HIS A 40 -0.75 -5.61 -10.89
CA HIS A 40 -0.10 -6.91 -11.05
C HIS A 40 0.51 -7.46 -9.74
N GLY A 41 0.35 -6.75 -8.62
CA GLY A 41 0.85 -7.17 -7.32
C GLY A 41 1.68 -6.08 -6.63
N LEU A 42 2.70 -6.48 -5.87
CA LEU A 42 3.54 -5.57 -5.09
C LEU A 42 4.94 -5.44 -5.69
N GLU A 43 5.42 -4.20 -5.74
CA GLU A 43 6.77 -3.85 -6.20
C GLU A 43 7.47 -2.98 -5.15
N PRO A 44 8.80 -3.08 -4.99
CA PRO A 44 9.55 -2.12 -4.18
C PRO A 44 9.47 -0.71 -4.78
N PHE A 45 9.13 0.29 -3.97
CA PHE A 45 9.14 1.69 -4.40
C PHE A 45 10.46 2.35 -3.97
N LYS A 46 11.35 2.59 -4.94
CA LYS A 46 12.70 3.18 -4.70
C LYS A 46 12.81 4.64 -5.12
N GLU A 47 11.78 5.16 -5.78
CA GLU A 47 11.75 6.54 -6.27
C GLU A 47 11.53 7.54 -5.14
N GLU A 48 11.82 8.81 -5.41
CA GLU A 48 11.46 9.89 -4.49
C GLU A 48 9.93 10.00 -4.37
N LEU A 49 9.48 10.29 -3.14
CA LEU A 49 8.07 10.54 -2.89
C LEU A 49 7.65 11.80 -3.65
N PRO A 50 6.46 11.80 -4.27
CA PRO A 50 5.88 13.02 -4.82
C PRO A 50 5.82 14.13 -3.77
N LYS A 51 6.13 15.36 -4.18
CA LYS A 51 6.20 16.51 -3.25
C LYS A 51 4.82 16.93 -2.73
N ASN A 52 3.78 16.62 -3.48
CA ASN A 52 2.40 16.95 -3.15
C ASN A 52 1.41 16.05 -3.90
N ARG A 53 0.12 16.18 -3.58
CA ARG A 53 -0.96 15.38 -4.20
C ARG A 53 -1.08 15.56 -5.72
N ARG A 54 -0.70 16.73 -6.26
CA ARG A 54 -0.77 16.98 -7.70
C ARG A 54 0.32 16.21 -8.44
N ASP A 55 1.55 16.31 -7.95
CA ASP A 55 2.71 15.55 -8.45
C ASP A 55 2.45 14.03 -8.40
N ALA A 56 1.85 13.55 -7.30
CA ALA A 56 1.46 12.14 -7.19
C ALA A 56 0.48 11.73 -8.31
N LYS A 57 -0.54 12.55 -8.58
CA LYS A 57 -1.53 12.27 -9.64
C LYS A 57 -0.95 12.36 -11.05
N GLU A 58 -0.04 13.28 -11.31
CA GLU A 58 0.68 13.37 -12.59
C GLU A 58 1.51 12.10 -12.85
N ARG A 59 1.93 11.42 -11.78
CA ARG A 59 2.61 10.11 -11.82
C ARG A 59 1.67 8.90 -11.70
N TYR A 60 0.35 9.12 -11.69
CA TYR A 60 -0.66 8.07 -11.46
C TYR A 60 -0.47 7.31 -10.14
N LEU A 61 -0.07 8.02 -9.08
CA LEU A 61 0.17 7.47 -7.74
C LEU A 61 -0.83 8.03 -6.73
N GLU A 62 -1.25 7.20 -5.78
CA GLU A 62 -1.88 7.61 -4.54
C GLU A 62 -1.03 7.22 -3.32
N LEU A 63 -0.61 8.22 -2.56
CA LEU A 63 0.20 8.02 -1.36
C LEU A 63 -0.68 7.60 -0.19
N VAL A 64 -0.34 6.46 0.42
CA VAL A 64 -1.03 5.92 1.59
C VAL A 64 -0.10 5.98 2.79
N HIS A 65 -0.21 7.06 3.55
CA HIS A 65 0.50 7.23 4.81
C HIS A 65 -0.20 6.42 5.92
N VAL A 66 0.36 5.28 6.29
CA VAL A 66 -0.27 4.31 7.21
C VAL A 66 -0.52 4.94 8.58
N SER A 67 0.45 5.70 9.07
CA SER A 67 0.43 6.37 10.37
C SER A 67 -0.45 7.62 10.42
N SER A 68 -1.02 8.07 9.29
CA SER A 68 -1.91 9.22 9.32
C SER A 68 -3.25 8.85 9.95
N ALA A 69 -3.85 9.80 10.68
CA ALA A 69 -5.09 9.59 11.43
C ALA A 69 -6.27 9.16 10.53
N ASP A 70 -6.21 9.51 9.25
CA ASP A 70 -7.20 9.17 8.22
C ASP A 70 -7.00 7.78 7.60
N VAL A 71 -5.95 7.04 7.99
CA VAL A 71 -5.70 5.65 7.59
C VAL A 71 -5.79 4.73 8.81
N PHE A 72 -4.74 4.67 9.65
CA PHE A 72 -4.78 3.90 10.90
C PHE A 72 -4.30 4.69 12.13
N GLY A 73 -3.67 5.86 11.96
CA GLY A 73 -3.20 6.71 13.05
C GLY A 73 -1.93 6.23 13.77
N GLU A 74 -1.35 5.12 13.32
CA GLU A 74 -0.11 4.55 13.86
C GLU A 74 0.64 3.76 12.79
N GLU A 75 1.95 3.65 12.96
CA GLU A 75 2.74 2.71 12.15
C GLU A 75 2.31 1.28 12.45
N LYS A 76 2.39 0.42 11.44
CA LYS A 76 2.02 -0.98 11.58
C LYS A 76 3.24 -1.86 11.46
N GLN A 77 3.44 -2.73 12.44
CA GLN A 77 4.39 -3.83 12.29
C GLN A 77 3.92 -4.81 11.20
N LEU A 78 2.61 -5.04 11.10
CA LEU A 78 2.02 -5.97 10.16
C LEU A 78 0.90 -5.32 9.37
N LEU A 79 1.00 -5.36 8.04
CA LEU A 79 -0.04 -4.92 7.11
C LEU A 79 -0.50 -6.07 6.22
N PHE A 80 -1.78 -6.02 5.87
CA PHE A 80 -2.36 -6.82 4.81
C PHE A 80 -2.76 -5.90 3.67
N ILE A 81 -2.39 -6.26 2.45
CA ILE A 81 -2.64 -5.46 1.25
C ILE A 81 -3.34 -6.36 0.26
N GLN A 82 -4.61 -6.10 0.02
CA GLN A 82 -5.33 -6.73 -1.08
C GLN A 82 -5.10 -5.89 -2.34
N ALA A 83 -4.34 -6.46 -3.29
CA ALA A 83 -4.06 -5.83 -4.57
C ALA A 83 -5.14 -6.16 -5.60
N LEU A 84 -5.05 -5.52 -6.77
CA LEU A 84 -6.03 -5.68 -7.85
C LEU A 84 -5.86 -6.99 -8.64
N ASP A 85 -4.77 -7.71 -8.42
CA ASP A 85 -4.49 -9.04 -8.98
C ASP A 85 -5.28 -10.15 -8.28
N GLY A 86 -6.10 -9.80 -7.28
CA GLY A 86 -6.91 -10.73 -6.49
C GLY A 86 -6.16 -11.34 -5.30
N ARG A 87 -4.86 -11.04 -5.13
CA ARG A 87 -4.07 -11.57 -4.02
C ARG A 87 -4.11 -10.64 -2.82
N GLU A 88 -4.07 -11.25 -1.65
CA GLU A 88 -3.75 -10.53 -0.42
C GLU A 88 -2.30 -10.80 -0.02
N TYR A 89 -1.55 -9.72 0.15
CA TYR A 89 -0.15 -9.75 0.55
C TYR A 89 -0.03 -9.43 2.03
N LYS A 90 0.76 -10.23 2.74
CA LYS A 90 1.23 -9.95 4.09
C LYS A 90 2.56 -9.20 4.01
N VAL A 91 2.61 -8.02 4.61
CA VAL A 91 3.83 -7.20 4.76
C VAL A 91 4.17 -7.10 6.24
N ASP A 92 5.30 -7.69 6.64
CA ASP A 92 5.76 -7.73 8.03
C ASP A 92 7.04 -6.89 8.20
N TYR A 93 6.87 -5.65 8.68
CA TYR A 93 7.98 -4.70 8.89
C TYR A 93 8.97 -5.15 9.97
N SER A 94 8.66 -6.17 10.78
CA SER A 94 9.68 -6.78 11.67
C SER A 94 10.65 -7.71 10.94
N LYS A 95 10.41 -7.99 9.65
CA LYS A 95 11.16 -8.95 8.83
C LYS A 95 11.86 -8.30 7.63
N ILE A 96 12.04 -6.98 7.65
CA ILE A 96 12.75 -6.22 6.61
C ILE A 96 14.11 -6.88 6.29
N GLY A 97 14.45 -6.95 5.01
CA GLY A 97 15.69 -7.57 4.53
C GLY A 97 15.65 -9.10 4.41
N THR A 98 14.54 -9.74 4.79
CA THR A 98 14.36 -11.20 4.66
C THR A 98 13.29 -11.56 3.63
N LYS A 99 13.26 -12.82 3.20
CA LYS A 99 12.18 -13.38 2.35
C LYS A 99 10.80 -13.40 3.02
N LEU A 100 10.74 -13.14 4.33
CA LEU A 100 9.49 -13.07 5.10
C LEU A 100 8.89 -11.66 5.14
N PHE A 101 9.60 -10.65 4.61
CA PHE A 101 9.13 -9.27 4.60
C PHE A 101 7.81 -9.10 3.84
N VAL A 102 7.72 -9.68 2.64
CA VAL A 102 6.50 -9.68 1.81
C VAL A 102 6.20 -11.12 1.40
N ARG A 103 4.98 -11.57 1.66
CA ARG A 103 4.48 -12.88 1.21
C ARG A 103 3.05 -12.77 0.73
N ILE A 104 2.66 -13.66 -0.17
CA ILE A 104 1.24 -13.89 -0.47
C ILE A 104 0.63 -14.56 0.78
N HIS A 105 -0.40 -13.93 1.36
CA HIS A 105 -1.15 -14.45 2.49
C HIS A 105 -2.29 -15.35 2.04
N GLN A 106 -3.05 -14.87 1.05
CA GLN A 106 -4.15 -15.56 0.41
C GLN A 106 -4.05 -15.32 -1.09
N ASP A 107 -4.17 -16.39 -1.87
CA ASP A 107 -4.46 -16.30 -3.30
C ASP A 107 -5.98 -16.46 -3.44
N ALA A 108 -6.61 -15.69 -4.32
CA ALA A 108 -8.04 -15.84 -4.54
C ALA A 108 -8.31 -17.30 -4.96
N TYR A 109 -9.10 -18.03 -4.17
CA TYR A 109 -9.78 -19.23 -4.63
C TYR A 109 -10.82 -18.77 -5.65
N MET A 110 -10.46 -18.74 -6.92
CA MET A 110 -11.41 -18.82 -8.04
C MET A 110 -11.06 -20.03 -8.89
#